data_AF-A0A2E0SQF3-F1
#
_entry.id   AF-A0A2E0SQF3-F1
#
_cell.length_a   1.000
_cell.length_b   1.000
_cell.length_c   1.000
_cell.angle_alpha   90.00
_cell.angle_beta   90.00
_cell.angle_gamma   90.00
#
_symmetry.space_group_name_H-M   'P 1'
#
loop_
_entity.id
_entity.type
_entity.pdbx_description
1 polymer ?
#
loop_
_entity_poly.entity_id
_entity_poly.type
_entity_poly.pdbx_seq_one_letter_code
_entity_poly.pdbx_strand_id
1 'polypeptide(L)'
;MPADNGLVDELRSLIEEARLQTAQAVNSALTLTKWQVGDRIRRESLQEKRAEYGEEIVATVSRELAAEFGSGFSKSNLLRMIQFAELFPDQEIVVTIELERFR
;
A
#
# COMPACT_ATOMS: atom_id res chain seq x y z
N MET A 1 -37.02 28.02 -16.61
CA MET A 1 -36.17 27.82 -15.41
C MET A 1 -35.37 26.55 -15.64
N PRO A 2 -34.04 26.53 -15.53
CA PRO A 2 -33.31 25.28 -15.73
C PRO A 2 -33.35 24.50 -14.41
N ALA A 3 -34.44 23.76 -14.19
CA ALA A 3 -34.54 22.77 -13.13
C ALA A 3 -33.47 21.66 -13.27
N ASP A 4 -32.85 21.57 -14.44
CA ASP A 4 -31.86 20.55 -14.80
C ASP A 4 -30.46 20.84 -14.21
N ASN A 5 -30.09 22.11 -14.01
CA ASN A 5 -28.75 22.46 -13.51
C ASN A 5 -28.53 22.01 -12.06
N GLY A 6 -29.57 22.12 -11.22
CA GLY A 6 -29.50 21.66 -9.83
C GLY A 6 -29.34 20.14 -9.72
N LEU A 7 -30.08 19.39 -10.55
CA LEU A 7 -29.96 17.93 -10.61
C LEU A 7 -28.59 17.50 -11.14
N VAL A 8 -28.07 18.16 -12.17
CA VAL A 8 -26.75 17.86 -12.72
C VAL A 8 -25.63 18.12 -11.70
N ASP A 9 -25.71 19.21 -10.93
CA ASP A 9 -24.72 19.54 -9.91
C ASP A 9 -24.80 18.58 -8.70
N GLU A 10 -25.99 18.15 -8.31
CA GLU A 10 -26.19 17.11 -7.29
C GLU A 10 -25.59 15.77 -7.73
N LEU A 11 -25.92 15.32 -8.94
CA LEU A 11 -25.37 14.07 -9.50
C LEU A 11 -23.84 14.13 -9.66
N ARG A 12 -23.29 15.29 -10.07
CA ARG A 12 -21.84 15.49 -10.14
C ARG A 12 -21.20 15.33 -8.76
N SER A 13 -21.80 15.92 -7.73
CA SER A 13 -21.28 15.84 -6.36
C SER A 13 -21.27 14.39 -5.84
N LEU A 14 -22.35 13.63 -6.08
CA LEU A 14 -22.41 12.21 -5.75
C LEU A 14 -21.34 11.38 -6.46
N ILE A 15 -21.07 11.65 -7.74
CA ILE A 15 -20.04 10.96 -8.51
C ILE A 15 -18.64 11.27 -7.97
N GLU A 16 -18.35 12.54 -7.68
CA GLU A 16 -17.06 12.94 -7.14
C GLU A 16 -16.82 12.37 -5.74
N GLU A 17 -17.85 12.36 -4.87
CA GLU A 17 -17.76 11.74 -3.56
C GLU A 17 -17.50 10.23 -3.64
N ALA A 18 -18.23 9.51 -4.51
CA ALA A 18 -18.01 8.08 -4.72
C ALA A 18 -16.61 7.77 -5.25
N ARG A 19 -16.08 8.61 -6.16
CA ARG A 19 -14.71 8.49 -6.67
C ARG A 19 -13.67 8.71 -5.57
N LEU A 20 -13.87 9.74 -4.74
CA LEU A 20 -12.99 10.03 -3.62
C LEU A 20 -12.96 8.85 -2.63
N GLN A 21 -14.13 8.36 -2.22
CA GLN A 21 -14.23 7.22 -1.30
C GLN A 21 -13.58 5.96 -1.88
N THR A 22 -13.78 5.70 -3.17
CA THR A 22 -13.16 4.55 -3.85
C THR A 22 -11.63 4.68 -3.88
N ALA A 23 -11.12 5.86 -4.25
CA ALA A 23 -9.69 6.11 -4.27
C ALA A 23 -9.06 5.97 -2.88
N GLN A 24 -9.75 6.45 -1.84
CA GLN A 24 -9.32 6.29 -0.44
C GLN A 24 -9.24 4.81 -0.06
N ALA A 25 -10.31 4.04 -0.27
CA ALA A 25 -10.34 2.62 0.05
C ALA A 25 -9.25 1.82 -0.68
N VAL A 26 -9.02 2.11 -1.96
CA VAL A 26 -7.96 1.48 -2.75
C VAL A 26 -6.58 1.86 -2.22
N ASN A 27 -6.35 3.14 -1.92
CA ASN A 27 -5.07 3.60 -1.37
C ASN A 27 -4.77 2.91 -0.03
N SER A 28 -5.77 2.79 0.85
CA SER A 28 -5.61 2.11 2.13
C SER A 28 -5.27 0.63 1.98
N ALA A 29 -5.99 -0.07 1.09
CA ALA A 29 -5.69 -1.46 0.79
C ALA A 29 -4.25 -1.62 0.24
N LEU A 30 -3.81 -0.71 -0.63
CA LEU A 30 -2.45 -0.73 -1.18
C LEU A 30 -1.39 -0.43 -0.12
N THR A 31 -1.59 0.55 0.76
CA THR A 31 -0.67 0.89 1.84
C THR A 31 -0.48 -0.30 2.77
N LEU A 32 -1.59 -0.88 3.25
CA LEU A 32 -1.56 -2.05 4.13
C LEU A 32 -0.88 -3.25 3.47
N THR A 33 -1.18 -3.52 2.19
CA THR A 33 -0.56 -4.62 1.45
C THR A 33 0.96 -4.44 1.37
N LYS A 34 1.43 -3.24 1.03
CA LYS A 34 2.87 -2.93 0.96
C LYS A 34 3.56 -3.12 2.30
N TRP A 35 2.91 -2.70 3.39
CA TRP A 35 3.42 -2.94 4.74
C TRP A 35 3.53 -4.44 5.06
N GLN A 36 2.47 -5.20 4.81
CA GLN A 36 2.42 -6.64 5.08
C GLN A 36 3.47 -7.42 4.28
N VAL A 37 3.69 -7.06 3.02
CA VAL A 37 4.75 -7.63 2.18
C VAL A 37 6.12 -7.37 2.80
N GLY A 38 6.40 -6.12 3.18
CA GLY A 38 7.64 -5.74 3.84
C GLY A 38 7.88 -6.50 5.14
N ASP A 39 6.86 -6.57 5.99
CA ASP A 39 6.94 -7.26 7.27
C ASP A 39 7.15 -8.77 7.12
N ARG A 40 6.50 -9.39 6.13
CA ARG A 40 6.68 -10.82 5.84
C ARG A 40 8.10 -11.12 5.38
N ILE A 41 8.69 -10.30 4.51
CA ILE A 41 10.07 -10.46 4.03
C ILE A 41 11.06 -10.22 5.17
N ARG A 42 10.84 -9.18 5.98
CA ARG A 42 11.65 -8.87 7.18
C ARG A 42 11.70 -10.07 8.13
N ARG A 43 10.55 -10.68 8.42
CA ARG A 43 10.46 -11.85 9.31
C ARG A 43 11.24 -13.05 8.78
N GLU A 44 11.22 -13.28 7.47
CA GLU A 44 12.03 -14.34 6.83
C GLU A 44 13.54 -14.08 7.02
N SER A 45 13.99 -12.86 6.74
CA SER A 45 15.41 -12.49 6.89
C SER A 45 15.92 -12.59 8.33
N LEU A 46 15.06 -12.37 9.33
CA LEU A 46 15.42 -12.49 10.74
C LEU A 46 15.54 -13.96 11.20
N GLN A 47 14.76 -14.87 10.62
CA GLN A 47 14.85 -16.31 10.93
C GLN A 47 16.16 -16.93 10.45
N GLU A 48 16.67 -16.44 9.32
CA GLU A 48 17.91 -16.87 8.66
C GLU A 48 19.19 -16.38 9.38
N LYS A 49 19.07 -15.46 10.35
CA LYS A 49 20.14 -14.90 11.21
C LYS A 49 21.37 -14.34 10.46
N ARG A 50 21.28 -14.11 9.15
CA ARG A 50 22.39 -13.59 8.32
C ARG A 50 21.88 -12.48 7.41
N ALA A 51 22.47 -11.30 7.53
CA ALA A 51 22.15 -10.14 6.70
C ALA A 51 22.34 -10.42 5.19
N GLU A 52 23.33 -11.24 4.85
CA GLU A 52 23.63 -11.65 3.47
C GLU A 52 22.48 -12.45 2.83
N TYR A 53 21.75 -13.24 3.63
CA TYR A 53 20.60 -14.01 3.14
C TYR A 53 19.38 -13.12 2.85
N GLY A 54 19.23 -12.02 3.60
CA GLY A 54 18.19 -11.03 3.36
C GLY A 54 18.29 -10.41 1.96
N GLU A 55 19.50 -10.13 1.48
CA GLU A 55 19.69 -9.57 0.13
C GLU A 55 19.33 -10.55 -0.98
N GLU A 56 19.64 -11.83 -0.81
CA GLU A 56 19.33 -12.89 -1.78
C GLU A 56 17.81 -13.16 -1.84
N ILE A 57 17.12 -13.17 -0.70
CA ILE A 57 15.65 -13.22 -0.64
C ILE A 57 15.05 -12.07 -1.44
N VAL A 58 15.44 -10.83 -1.14
CA VAL A 58 14.86 -9.65 -1.80
C VAL A 58 15.15 -9.68 -3.30
N ALA A 59 16.34 -10.10 -3.72
CA ALA A 59 16.67 -10.24 -5.14
C ALA A 59 15.76 -11.26 -5.85
N THR A 60 15.59 -12.44 -5.27
CA THR A 60 14.76 -13.51 -5.83
C THR A 60 13.29 -13.12 -5.86
N VAL A 61 12.74 -12.67 -4.73
CA VAL A 61 11.33 -12.27 -4.60
C VAL A 61 11.02 -11.10 -5.53
N SER A 62 11.92 -10.12 -5.67
CA SER A 62 11.69 -8.98 -6.57
C SER A 62 11.60 -9.40 -8.04
N ARG A 63 12.40 -10.39 -8.46
CA ARG A 63 12.37 -10.88 -9.85
C ARG A 63 11.05 -11.58 -10.17
N GLU A 64 10.58 -12.42 -9.25
CA GLU A 64 9.33 -13.16 -9.42
C GLU A 64 8.13 -12.23 -9.37
N LEU A 65 8.01 -11.40 -8.33
CA LEU A 65 6.89 -10.49 -8.18
C LEU A 65 6.88 -9.39 -9.25
N ALA A 66 8.04 -8.90 -9.71
CA ALA A 66 8.07 -7.93 -10.80
C ALA A 66 7.68 -8.54 -12.16
N ALA A 67 7.92 -9.83 -12.37
CA ALA A 67 7.48 -10.53 -13.57
C ALA A 67 5.95 -10.71 -13.58
N GLU A 68 5.33 -10.96 -12.42
CA GLU A 68 3.89 -11.18 -12.29
C GLU A 68 3.08 -9.88 -12.16
N PHE A 69 3.53 -8.96 -11.30
CA PHE A 69 2.79 -7.76 -10.90
C PHE A 69 3.41 -6.45 -11.40
N GLY A 70 4.54 -6.52 -12.11
CA GLY A 70 5.20 -5.37 -12.72
C GLY A 70 6.13 -4.59 -11.77
N SER A 71 6.54 -3.39 -12.23
CA SER A 71 7.61 -2.60 -11.62
C SER A 71 7.35 -2.18 -10.16
N GLY A 72 6.09 -2.23 -9.70
CA GLY A 72 5.68 -2.02 -8.31
C GLY A 72 6.38 -2.92 -7.29
N PHE A 73 6.95 -4.05 -7.72
CA PHE A 73 7.65 -5.03 -6.87
C PHE A 73 9.15 -5.17 -7.20
N SER A 74 9.75 -4.16 -7.83
CA SER A 74 11.21 -4.09 -8.00
C SER A 74 11.97 -4.21 -6.67
N LYS A 75 13.26 -4.59 -6.73
CA LYS A 75 14.15 -4.70 -5.55
C LYS A 75 14.08 -3.45 -4.66
N SER A 76 14.16 -2.26 -5.26
CA SER A 76 14.09 -0.99 -4.54
C SER A 76 12.72 -0.72 -3.90
N ASN A 77 11.62 -1.19 -4.52
CA ASN A 77 10.30 -1.11 -3.93
C ASN A 77 10.18 -2.06 -2.72
N LEU A 78 10.65 -3.30 -2.83
CA LEU A 78 10.63 -4.25 -1.72
C LEU A 78 11.47 -3.78 -0.53
N LEU A 79 12.66 -3.23 -0.76
CA LEU A 79 13.48 -2.64 0.30
C LEU A 79 12.74 -1.50 1.03
N ARG A 80 12.01 -0.65 0.29
CA ARG A 80 11.17 0.38 0.90
C ARG A 80 10.00 -0.21 1.69
N MET A 81 9.40 -1.30 1.23
CA MET A 81 8.35 -2.00 1.97
C MET A 81 8.88 -2.58 3.28
N ILE A 82 10.06 -3.21 3.26
CA ILE A 82 10.75 -3.74 4.45
C ILE A 82 11.04 -2.61 5.44
N GLN A 83 11.65 -1.52 4.96
CA GLN A 83 11.92 -0.35 5.79
C GLN A 83 10.64 0.24 6.39
N PHE A 84 9.54 0.26 5.63
CA PHE A 84 8.25 0.70 6.14
C PHE A 84 7.76 -0.20 7.29
N ALA A 85 7.90 -1.51 7.16
CA ALA A 85 7.56 -2.45 8.24
C ALA A 85 8.49 -2.36 9.46
N GLU A 86 9.76 -1.99 9.27
CA GLU A 86 10.71 -1.75 10.36
C GLU A 86 10.37 -0.50 11.16
N LEU A 87 9.99 0.58 10.47
CA LEU A 87 9.65 1.86 11.10
C LEU A 87 8.29 1.81 11.82
N PHE A 88 7.37 0.96 11.36
CA PHE A 88 6.03 0.81 11.93
C PHE A 88 5.76 -0.67 12.25
N PRO A 89 6.35 -1.23 13.32
CA PRO A 89 6.23 -2.66 13.63
C PRO A 89 4.81 -3.07 14.07
N ASP A 90 4.01 -2.12 14.57
CA ASP A 90 2.65 -2.39 15.04
C ASP A 90 1.63 -2.14 13.92
N GLN A 91 0.92 -3.19 13.54
CA GLN A 91 -0.10 -3.14 12.49
C GLN A 91 -1.23 -2.14 12.80
N GLU A 92 -1.61 -2.00 14.08
CA GLU A 92 -2.62 -1.04 14.52
C GLU A 92 -2.21 0.41 14.21
N ILE A 93 -0.92 0.73 14.25
CA ILE A 93 -0.41 2.07 13.95
C ILE A 93 -0.54 2.37 12.46
N VAL A 94 -0.31 1.38 11.58
CA VAL A 94 -0.42 1.56 10.13
C VAL A 94 -1.87 1.82 9.71
N VAL A 95 -2.81 1.07 10.30
CA VAL A 95 -4.24 1.28 10.08
C VAL A 95 -4.69 2.62 10.67
N THR A 96 -4.15 3.02 11.84
CA THR A 96 -4.54 4.25 12.54
C THR A 96 -3.98 5.52 11.90
N ILE A 97 -2.73 5.53 11.45
CA ILE A 97 -2.15 6.68 10.71
C ILE A 97 -2.95 6.95 9.43
N GLU A 98 -3.43 5.88 8.80
CA GLU A 98 -4.28 6.01 7.62
C GLU A 98 -5.64 6.61 8.00
N LEU A 99 -6.28 6.14 9.07
CA LEU A 99 -7.56 6.66 9.56
C LEU A 99 -7.49 8.12 10.08
N GLU A 100 -6.42 8.53 10.74
CA GLU A 100 -6.28 9.90 11.28
C GLU A 100 -6.08 10.95 10.19
N ARG A 101 -5.63 10.56 8.99
CA ARG A 101 -5.49 11.47 7.85
C ARG A 101 -6.82 11.82 7.17
N PHE A 102 -7.93 11.26 7.65
CA PHE A 102 -9.27 11.41 7.08
C PHE A 102 -10.31 12.00 8.05
N ARG A 103 -9.88 12.74 9.09
CA ARG A 103 -10.78 13.66 9.83
C ARG A 103 -10.64 15.09 9.31
#